data_AF-A0A2U1M2D2-F1
#
_entry.id   AF-A0A2U1M2D2-F1
#
_cell.length_a   1.000
_cell.length_b   1.000
_cell.length_c   1.000
_cell.angle_alpha   90.00
_cell.angle_beta   90.00
_cell.angle_gamma   90.00
#
_symmetry.space_group_name_H-M   'P 1'
#
loop_
_entity.id
_entity.type
_entity.pdbx_description
1 polymer ?
#
loop_
_entity_poly.entity_id
_entity_poly.type
_entity_poly.pdbx_seq_one_letter_code
_entity_poly.pdbx_strand_id
1 'polypeptide(L)'
;MMNSNLSQNPKRSRVHFLIITFSTLLLIILSLTTVVKFTSKPPSLSLFPKEPISHIHIHKRIQTQTAILQCNGARYQDLCVSTLTRIIPNLASTSLPDIISATVNETISDVRSTDFNVSNIERKLPHLTLLEKRALEDCHTLFLQTVTELKTVVSDLSSSPSKKYVDLQTMLSAAMTNQATCLDGFEGSKNQVKISRHFRKALKGITRQVSNSLALLKKINGTSSETFTNRVDTSSRFPKWVKRGDRKLLQTTTTNETTKYDLIVAQDGSGNYTTINEAVNAAPNASTTRFVIYIKAGAYYEYVEVINKKRNLMFVGDGIGKTLIKGNRNVVDGWTTFRSATVSK
;
A
#
# COMPACT_ATOMS: atom_id res chain seq x y z
N MET A 1 -49.42 -25.50 35.37
CA MET A 1 -50.61 -25.35 34.50
C MET A 1 -50.10 -24.79 33.18
N MET A 2 -50.21 -25.38 31.99
CA MET A 2 -51.10 -26.41 31.45
C MET A 2 -50.33 -27.11 30.31
N ASN A 3 -50.43 -28.44 30.25
CA ASN A 3 -49.98 -29.29 29.15
C ASN A 3 -50.97 -29.21 27.98
N SER A 4 -50.48 -29.30 26.74
CA SER A 4 -51.24 -29.93 25.65
C SER A 4 -50.31 -30.53 24.58
N ASN A 5 -50.18 -31.85 24.65
CA ASN A 5 -49.68 -32.73 23.60
C ASN A 5 -50.66 -32.74 22.42
N LEU A 6 -50.16 -32.59 21.19
CA LEU A 6 -50.88 -32.97 19.97
C LEU A 6 -50.05 -34.00 19.19
N SER A 7 -50.60 -35.22 19.19
CA SER A 7 -50.15 -36.41 18.50
C SER A 7 -50.12 -36.22 16.97
N GLN A 8 -48.95 -36.44 16.35
CA GLN A 8 -48.83 -36.51 14.89
C GLN A 8 -48.96 -37.97 14.42
N ASN A 9 -49.89 -38.18 13.48
CA ASN A 9 -50.37 -39.47 13.03
C ASN A 9 -49.44 -40.09 11.96
N PRO A 10 -48.80 -41.25 12.19
CA PRO A 10 -47.70 -41.78 11.35
C PRO A 10 -48.12 -42.34 9.99
N LYS A 11 -49.42 -42.37 9.67
CA LYS A 11 -49.93 -42.93 8.39
C LYS A 11 -49.83 -41.96 7.20
N ARG A 12 -49.74 -40.63 7.42
CA ARG A 12 -49.70 -39.63 6.33
C ARG A 12 -48.30 -39.44 5.71
N SER A 13 -47.25 -39.75 6.45
CA SER A 13 -45.84 -39.61 6.00
C SER A 13 -45.39 -40.75 5.06
N ARG A 14 -45.89 -41.97 5.26
CA ARG A 14 -45.52 -43.14 4.44
C ARG A 14 -46.03 -43.05 2.99
N VAL A 15 -47.17 -42.40 2.76
CA VAL A 15 -47.74 -42.23 1.41
C VAL A 15 -46.94 -41.20 0.60
N HIS A 16 -46.42 -40.14 1.22
CA HIS A 16 -45.56 -39.16 0.53
C HIS A 16 -44.19 -39.75 0.15
N PHE A 17 -43.60 -40.59 0.99
CA PHE A 17 -42.34 -41.26 0.65
C PHE A 17 -42.50 -42.25 -0.52
N LEU A 18 -43.61 -42.98 -0.59
CA LEU A 18 -43.89 -43.92 -1.70
C LEU A 18 -44.11 -43.22 -3.05
N ILE A 19 -44.74 -42.03 -3.06
CA ILE A 19 -44.99 -41.26 -4.29
C ILE A 19 -43.68 -40.64 -4.82
N ILE A 20 -42.78 -40.18 -3.95
CA ILE A 20 -41.50 -39.59 -4.34
C ILE A 20 -40.53 -40.66 -4.89
N THR A 21 -40.54 -41.87 -4.32
CA THR A 21 -39.70 -42.98 -4.83
C THR A 21 -40.19 -43.53 -6.17
N PHE A 22 -41.51 -43.49 -6.46
CA PHE A 22 -42.04 -43.96 -7.74
C PHE A 22 -41.76 -42.95 -8.88
N SER A 23 -41.79 -41.65 -8.59
CA SER A 23 -41.49 -40.59 -9.56
C SER A 23 -40.02 -40.57 -9.99
N THR A 24 -39.10 -40.87 -9.06
CA THR A 24 -37.66 -40.95 -9.36
C THR A 24 -37.27 -42.21 -10.14
N LEU A 25 -37.97 -43.33 -9.92
CA LEU A 25 -37.74 -44.57 -10.68
C LEU A 25 -38.26 -44.48 -12.13
N LEU A 26 -39.37 -43.78 -12.36
CA LEU A 26 -39.93 -43.58 -13.71
C LEU A 26 -39.02 -42.70 -14.60
N LEU A 27 -38.35 -41.70 -14.01
CA LEU A 27 -37.39 -40.84 -14.74
C LEU A 27 -36.09 -41.55 -15.11
N ILE A 28 -35.68 -42.59 -14.37
CA ILE A 28 -34.50 -43.40 -14.69
C ILE A 28 -34.78 -44.41 -15.81
N ILE A 29 -36.03 -44.89 -15.94
CA ILE A 29 -36.41 -45.82 -17.02
C ILE A 29 -36.55 -45.09 -18.37
N LEU A 30 -36.90 -43.80 -18.37
CA LEU A 30 -37.00 -42.96 -19.58
C LEU A 30 -35.65 -42.52 -20.18
N SER A 31 -34.52 -42.75 -19.50
CA SER A 31 -33.18 -42.39 -20.01
C SER A 31 -32.40 -43.56 -20.64
N LEU A 32 -32.98 -44.77 -20.72
CA LEU A 32 -32.31 -45.96 -21.30
C LEU A 32 -32.81 -46.42 -22.68
N THR A 33 -33.71 -45.69 -23.37
CA THR A 33 -34.21 -46.10 -24.69
C THR A 33 -33.85 -45.15 -25.83
N THR A 34 -32.55 -44.95 -26.08
CA THR A 34 -32.07 -44.53 -27.40
C THR A 34 -30.97 -45.49 -27.88
N VAL A 35 -31.43 -46.67 -28.30
CA VAL A 35 -30.62 -47.58 -29.11
C VAL A 35 -30.31 -46.92 -30.45
N VAL A 36 -29.03 -46.71 -30.69
CA VAL A 36 -28.43 -46.29 -31.96
C VAL A 36 -28.82 -47.28 -33.05
N LYS A 37 -29.68 -46.88 -33.99
CA LYS A 37 -29.85 -47.59 -35.26
C LYS A 37 -28.71 -47.19 -36.20
N PHE A 38 -27.78 -48.11 -36.41
CA PHE A 38 -26.83 -48.08 -37.50
C PHE A 38 -27.58 -48.30 -38.83
N THR A 39 -27.61 -47.29 -39.69
CA THR A 39 -27.91 -47.47 -41.11
C THR A 39 -26.78 -46.85 -41.94
N SER A 40 -26.39 -47.59 -42.96
CA SER A 40 -25.20 -47.42 -43.78
C SER A 40 -25.43 -46.51 -45.01
N LYS A 41 -24.39 -45.71 -45.32
CA LYS A 41 -24.01 -45.05 -46.60
C LYS A 41 -24.43 -43.57 -46.82
N PRO A 42 -23.59 -42.78 -47.54
CA PRO A 42 -23.26 -41.39 -47.17
C PRO A 42 -23.80 -40.33 -48.15
N PRO A 43 -23.68 -39.03 -47.83
CA PRO A 43 -23.46 -38.01 -48.84
C PRO A 43 -22.16 -37.23 -48.60
N SER A 44 -21.34 -37.25 -49.65
CA SER A 44 -20.36 -36.24 -50.10
C SER A 44 -19.81 -35.22 -49.10
N LEU A 45 -18.48 -35.33 -48.91
CA LEU A 45 -17.54 -34.29 -48.52
C LEU A 45 -17.92 -32.91 -49.08
N SER A 46 -18.20 -31.95 -48.20
CA SER A 46 -17.75 -30.57 -48.40
C SER A 46 -16.77 -30.23 -47.27
N LEU A 47 -15.51 -30.20 -47.67
CA LEU A 47 -14.35 -29.85 -46.88
C LEU A 47 -14.40 -28.34 -46.62
N PHE A 48 -14.79 -27.92 -45.42
CA PHE A 48 -14.38 -26.63 -44.87
C PHE A 48 -13.89 -26.86 -43.45
N PRO A 49 -12.56 -26.84 -43.19
CA PRO A 49 -12.05 -26.90 -41.84
C PRO A 49 -12.43 -25.60 -41.13
N LYS A 50 -13.15 -25.74 -40.02
CA LYS A 50 -13.36 -24.66 -39.06
C LYS A 50 -12.14 -24.63 -38.12
N GLU A 51 -11.11 -23.88 -38.48
CA GLU A 51 -10.12 -23.43 -37.48
C GLU A 51 -10.61 -22.16 -36.79
N PRO A 52 -10.48 -22.08 -35.46
CA PRO A 52 -9.68 -20.97 -34.93
C PRO A 52 -8.83 -21.43 -33.72
N ILE A 53 -7.59 -21.83 -33.96
CA ILE A 53 -6.60 -22.10 -32.90
C ILE A 53 -5.31 -21.28 -33.08
N SER A 54 -5.02 -20.76 -34.29
CA SER A 54 -3.80 -19.97 -34.55
C SER A 54 -3.76 -18.61 -33.83
N HIS A 55 -4.87 -17.87 -33.77
CA HIS A 55 -4.90 -16.51 -33.21
C HIS A 55 -4.62 -16.46 -31.69
N ILE A 56 -5.08 -17.46 -30.93
CA ILE A 56 -4.90 -17.51 -29.46
C ILE A 56 -3.42 -17.73 -29.11
N HIS A 57 -2.75 -18.64 -29.83
CA HIS A 57 -1.33 -18.91 -29.61
C HIS A 57 -0.44 -17.73 -30.03
N ILE A 58 -0.78 -17.06 -31.14
CA ILE A 58 -0.07 -15.86 -31.61
C ILE A 58 -0.23 -14.72 -30.60
N HIS A 59 -1.45 -14.44 -30.14
CA HIS A 59 -1.71 -13.39 -29.15
C HIS A 59 -0.96 -13.63 -27.84
N LYS A 60 -1.02 -14.86 -27.30
CA LYS A 60 -0.31 -15.23 -26.07
C LYS A 60 1.21 -15.10 -26.21
N ARG A 61 1.76 -15.46 -27.39
CA ARG A 61 3.19 -15.31 -27.69
C ARG A 61 3.61 -13.85 -27.78
N ILE A 62 2.84 -13.02 -28.47
CA ILE A 62 3.09 -11.56 -28.58
C ILE A 62 3.03 -10.92 -27.18
N GLN A 63 1.99 -11.23 -26.40
CA GLN A 63 1.83 -10.69 -25.05
C GLN A 63 3.01 -11.06 -24.13
N THR A 64 3.47 -12.32 -24.19
CA THR A 64 4.63 -12.78 -23.41
C THR A 64 5.92 -12.09 -23.86
N GLN A 65 6.16 -11.98 -25.17
CA GLN A 65 7.35 -11.31 -25.70
C GLN A 65 7.39 -9.83 -25.32
N THR A 66 6.26 -9.13 -25.44
CA THR A 66 6.13 -7.75 -25.00
C THR A 66 6.39 -7.63 -23.49
N ALA A 67 5.86 -8.53 -22.68
CA ALA A 67 6.10 -8.54 -21.24
C ALA A 67 7.59 -8.72 -20.91
N ILE A 68 8.31 -9.62 -21.59
CA ILE A 68 9.76 -9.80 -21.42
C ILE A 68 10.52 -8.50 -21.72
N LEU A 69 10.18 -7.83 -22.82
CA LEU A 69 10.79 -6.55 -23.20
C LEU A 69 10.51 -5.45 -22.15
N GLN A 70 9.27 -5.35 -21.68
CA GLN A 70 8.89 -4.39 -20.64
C GLN A 70 9.54 -4.69 -19.29
N CYS A 71 9.77 -5.95 -18.96
CA CYS A 71 10.40 -6.37 -17.71
C CYS A 71 11.93 -6.39 -17.76
N ASN A 72 12.55 -6.07 -18.90
CA ASN A 72 14.00 -5.95 -18.97
C ASN A 72 14.51 -4.89 -17.99
N GLY A 73 15.52 -5.24 -17.17
CA GLY A 73 16.06 -4.41 -16.08
C GLY A 73 15.35 -4.56 -14.72
N ALA A 74 14.25 -5.33 -14.65
CA ALA A 74 13.60 -5.65 -13.38
C ALA A 74 14.40 -6.67 -12.57
N ARG A 75 14.43 -6.50 -11.24
CA ARG A 75 15.12 -7.45 -10.33
C ARG A 75 14.40 -8.79 -10.26
N TYR A 76 13.08 -8.79 -10.37
CA TYR A 76 12.25 -10.00 -10.29
C TYR A 76 11.51 -10.19 -11.63
N GLN A 77 12.27 -10.54 -12.67
CA GLN A 77 11.78 -10.60 -14.05
C GLN A 77 10.59 -11.56 -14.22
N ASP A 78 10.67 -12.78 -13.69
CA ASP A 78 9.57 -13.76 -13.79
C ASP A 78 8.27 -13.25 -13.15
N LEU A 79 8.39 -12.61 -11.98
CA LEU A 79 7.24 -11.99 -11.32
C LEU A 79 6.69 -10.85 -12.17
N CYS A 80 7.56 -10.01 -12.75
CA CYS A 80 7.15 -8.93 -13.63
C CYS A 80 6.37 -9.48 -14.85
N VAL A 81 6.94 -10.45 -15.57
CA VAL A 81 6.34 -11.03 -16.78
C VAL A 81 5.00 -11.70 -16.45
N SER A 82 4.96 -12.53 -15.41
CA SER A 82 3.73 -13.20 -14.98
C SER A 82 2.66 -12.21 -14.52
N THR A 83 3.02 -11.12 -13.85
CA THR A 83 2.05 -10.09 -13.47
C THR A 83 1.52 -9.33 -14.69
N LEU A 84 2.38 -8.86 -15.60
CA LEU A 84 1.96 -8.11 -16.78
C LEU A 84 1.03 -8.92 -17.70
N THR A 85 1.39 -10.18 -17.97
CA THR A 85 0.58 -11.07 -18.82
C THR A 85 -0.77 -11.42 -18.18
N ARG A 86 -0.86 -11.43 -16.85
CA ARG A 86 -2.09 -11.71 -16.11
C ARG A 86 -3.03 -10.51 -16.05
N ILE A 87 -2.51 -9.31 -15.78
CA ILE A 87 -3.35 -8.14 -15.46
C ILE A 87 -3.62 -7.22 -16.67
N ILE A 88 -2.86 -7.35 -17.77
CA ILE A 88 -2.98 -6.47 -18.94
C ILE A 88 -3.26 -7.32 -20.21
N PRO A 89 -4.52 -7.45 -20.64
CA PRO A 89 -4.88 -8.22 -21.83
C PRO A 89 -4.20 -7.73 -23.11
N ASN A 90 -4.20 -6.42 -23.35
CA ASN A 90 -3.67 -5.79 -24.58
C ASN A 90 -2.32 -5.09 -24.33
N LEU A 91 -1.35 -5.83 -23.78
CA LEU A 91 -0.08 -5.25 -23.32
C LEU A 91 0.69 -4.49 -24.43
N ALA A 92 0.63 -4.97 -25.67
CA ALA A 92 1.35 -4.36 -26.80
C ALA A 92 0.89 -2.92 -27.13
N SER A 93 -0.37 -2.58 -26.85
CA SER A 93 -0.94 -1.25 -27.10
C SER A 93 -1.07 -0.40 -25.83
N THR A 94 -0.60 -0.89 -24.69
CA THR A 94 -0.73 -0.20 -23.40
C THR A 94 0.47 0.72 -23.18
N SER A 95 0.24 1.97 -22.78
CA SER A 95 1.31 2.93 -22.51
C SER A 95 2.13 2.53 -21.28
N LEU A 96 3.39 2.93 -21.19
CA LEU A 96 4.23 2.62 -20.02
C LEU A 96 3.65 3.19 -18.70
N PRO A 97 3.15 4.45 -18.63
CA PRO A 97 2.45 4.94 -17.44
C PRO A 97 1.24 4.09 -17.05
N ASP A 98 0.46 3.61 -18.01
CA ASP A 98 -0.71 2.74 -17.74
C ASP A 98 -0.28 1.35 -17.26
N ILE A 99 0.80 0.79 -17.84
CA ILE A 99 1.42 -0.46 -17.36
C ILE A 99 1.84 -0.31 -15.90
N ILE A 100 2.56 0.76 -15.56
CA ILE A 100 3.00 1.00 -14.18
C ILE A 100 1.78 1.19 -13.28
N SER A 101 0.79 1.99 -13.70
CA SER A 101 -0.43 2.23 -12.91
C SER A 101 -1.19 0.93 -12.62
N ALA A 102 -1.31 0.02 -13.60
CA ALA A 102 -1.91 -1.29 -13.40
C ALA A 102 -1.12 -2.12 -12.38
N THR A 103 0.22 -2.17 -12.48
CA THR A 103 1.07 -2.90 -11.51
C THR A 103 0.99 -2.31 -10.10
N VAL A 104 0.86 -0.99 -9.98
CA VAL A 104 0.73 -0.30 -8.69
C VAL A 104 -0.66 -0.53 -8.09
N ASN A 105 -1.72 -0.57 -8.90
CA ASN A 105 -3.07 -0.91 -8.43
C ASN A 105 -3.17 -2.35 -7.91
N GLU A 106 -2.50 -3.30 -8.56
CA GLU A 106 -2.35 -4.67 -8.04
C GLU A 106 -1.65 -4.65 -6.68
N THR A 107 -0.55 -3.91 -6.58
CA THR A 107 0.22 -3.73 -5.32
C THR A 107 -0.64 -3.12 -4.21
N ILE A 108 -1.47 -2.12 -4.51
CA ILE A 108 -2.42 -1.51 -3.54
C ILE A 108 -3.38 -2.57 -3.00
N SER A 109 -3.85 -3.47 -3.86
CA SER A 109 -4.76 -4.55 -3.46
C SER A 109 -4.06 -5.55 -2.54
N ASP A 110 -2.82 -5.92 -2.84
CA ASP A 110 -2.00 -6.78 -1.99
C ASP A 110 -1.71 -6.14 -0.62
N VAL A 111 -1.40 -4.84 -0.58
CA VAL A 111 -1.18 -4.11 0.68
C VAL A 111 -2.44 -4.09 1.52
N ARG A 112 -3.60 -3.80 0.95
CA ARG A 112 -4.89 -3.82 1.66
C ARG A 112 -5.24 -5.20 2.21
N SER A 113 -4.99 -6.25 1.43
CA SER A 113 -5.19 -7.64 1.88
C SER A 113 -4.25 -8.00 3.04
N THR A 114 -3.02 -7.51 2.99
CA THR A 114 -2.03 -7.69 4.07
C THR A 114 -2.44 -6.95 5.33
N ASP A 115 -2.92 -5.72 5.18
CA ASP A 115 -3.44 -4.89 6.26
C ASP A 115 -4.63 -5.54 6.97
N PHE A 116 -5.60 -6.04 6.21
CA PHE A 116 -6.74 -6.78 6.78
C PHE A 116 -6.29 -8.02 7.59
N ASN A 117 -5.17 -8.63 7.22
CA ASN A 117 -4.61 -9.75 7.97
C ASN A 117 -3.95 -9.35 9.30
N VAL A 118 -3.69 -8.07 9.54
CA VAL A 118 -3.16 -7.60 10.84
C VAL A 118 -4.12 -7.94 11.97
N SER A 119 -5.40 -7.58 11.84
CA SER A 119 -6.43 -7.91 12.84
C SER A 119 -6.61 -9.42 13.03
N ASN A 120 -6.37 -10.21 11.98
CA ASN A 120 -6.42 -11.67 12.08
C ASN A 120 -5.30 -12.24 12.96
N ILE A 121 -4.14 -11.59 13.03
CA ILE A 121 -3.02 -12.02 13.88
C ILE A 121 -3.34 -11.74 15.34
N GLU A 122 -3.85 -10.55 15.63
CA GLU A 122 -4.26 -10.17 17.00
C GLU A 122 -5.25 -11.19 17.57
N ARG A 123 -6.21 -11.63 16.75
CA ARG A 123 -7.17 -12.67 17.15
C ARG A 123 -6.55 -14.06 17.33
N LYS A 124 -5.55 -14.41 16.53
CA LYS A 124 -4.91 -15.75 16.55
C LYS A 124 -3.85 -15.90 17.63
N LEU A 125 -3.29 -14.80 18.12
CA LEU A 125 -2.25 -14.79 19.14
C LEU A 125 -2.79 -14.16 20.43
N PRO A 126 -3.40 -14.95 21.34
CA PRO A 126 -4.12 -14.42 22.51
C PRO A 126 -3.23 -13.77 23.59
N HIS A 127 -1.90 -13.80 23.44
CA HIS A 127 -0.94 -13.32 24.45
C HIS A 127 0.20 -12.50 23.82
N LEU A 128 -0.17 -11.45 23.09
CA LEU A 128 0.78 -10.48 22.57
C LEU A 128 1.29 -9.55 23.68
N THR A 129 2.59 -9.27 23.69
CA THR A 129 3.18 -8.25 24.56
C THR A 129 2.71 -6.85 24.17
N LEU A 130 2.90 -5.86 25.03
CA LEU A 130 2.57 -4.47 24.71
C LEU A 130 3.35 -3.97 23.48
N LEU A 131 4.64 -4.34 23.38
CA LEU A 131 5.48 -4.06 22.21
C LEU A 131 4.87 -4.67 20.94
N GLU A 132 4.49 -5.94 20.99
CA GLU A 132 3.94 -6.66 19.83
C GLU A 132 2.59 -6.06 19.37
N LYS A 133 1.73 -5.62 20.30
CA LYS A 133 0.48 -4.93 19.97
C LYS A 133 0.74 -3.58 19.28
N ARG A 134 1.64 -2.76 19.84
CA ARG A 134 2.03 -1.47 19.22
C ARG A 134 2.66 -1.68 17.84
N ALA A 135 3.48 -2.71 17.68
CA ALA A 135 4.07 -3.04 16.37
C ALA A 135 3.01 -3.46 15.33
N LEU A 136 1.94 -4.16 15.74
CA LEU A 136 0.82 -4.46 14.83
C LEU A 136 0.03 -3.19 14.47
N GLU A 137 -0.22 -2.30 15.42
CA GLU A 137 -0.81 -0.99 15.13
C GLU A 137 0.08 -0.16 14.18
N ASP A 138 1.40 -0.21 14.35
CA ASP A 138 2.35 0.47 13.46
C ASP A 138 2.30 -0.11 12.05
N CYS A 139 2.24 -1.44 11.92
CA CYS A 139 2.03 -2.08 10.62
C CYS A 139 0.75 -1.57 9.94
N HIS A 140 -0.36 -1.46 10.67
CA HIS A 140 -1.61 -0.93 10.13
C HIS A 140 -1.43 0.50 9.60
N THR A 141 -0.83 1.38 10.41
CA THR A 141 -0.53 2.77 10.01
C THR A 141 0.37 2.82 8.77
N LEU A 142 1.44 2.03 8.75
CA LEU A 142 2.41 1.98 7.64
C LEU A 142 1.78 1.42 6.35
N PHE A 143 0.86 0.46 6.44
CA PHE A 143 0.14 -0.05 5.27
C PHE A 143 -0.85 0.98 4.72
N LEU A 144 -1.59 1.70 5.58
CA LEU A 144 -2.46 2.80 5.15
C LEU A 144 -1.69 3.95 4.51
N GLN A 145 -0.52 4.31 5.07
CA GLN A 145 0.41 5.28 4.48
C GLN A 145 0.88 4.79 3.11
N THR A 146 1.32 3.53 3.00
CA THR A 146 1.74 2.91 1.73
C THR A 146 0.62 2.97 0.68
N VAL A 147 -0.63 2.64 1.04
CA VAL A 147 -1.77 2.74 0.11
C VAL A 147 -1.97 4.18 -0.38
N THR A 148 -1.80 5.17 0.51
CA THR A 148 -1.96 6.59 0.17
C THR A 148 -0.86 7.07 -0.79
N GLU A 149 0.39 6.67 -0.53
CA GLU A 149 1.54 6.94 -1.40
C GLU A 149 1.36 6.31 -2.79
N LEU A 150 1.02 5.02 -2.84
CA LEU A 150 0.80 4.31 -4.10
C LEU A 150 -0.38 4.86 -4.91
N LYS A 151 -1.45 5.34 -4.25
CA LYS A 151 -2.55 6.04 -4.95
C LYS A 151 -2.09 7.36 -5.54
N THR A 152 -1.20 8.07 -4.85
CA THR A 152 -0.61 9.31 -5.36
C THR A 152 0.28 9.02 -6.56
N VAL A 153 1.05 7.93 -6.53
CA VAL A 153 1.81 7.42 -7.70
C VAL A 153 0.90 7.22 -8.91
N VAL A 154 -0.23 6.55 -8.75
CA VAL A 154 -1.20 6.34 -9.85
C VAL A 154 -1.73 7.67 -10.39
N SER A 155 -2.10 8.61 -9.52
CA SER A 155 -2.58 9.95 -9.93
C SER A 155 -1.49 10.80 -10.62
N ASP A 156 -0.23 10.62 -10.22
CA ASP A 156 0.88 11.39 -10.76
C ASP A 156 1.36 10.84 -12.10
N LEU A 157 1.26 9.52 -12.29
CA LEU A 157 1.50 8.83 -13.56
C LEU A 157 0.54 9.27 -14.65
N SER A 158 -0.74 9.52 -14.31
CA SER A 158 -1.75 9.98 -15.27
C SER A 158 -1.64 11.47 -15.62
N SER A 159 -0.88 12.26 -14.87
CA SER A 159 -0.83 13.72 -15.03
C SER A 159 0.46 14.21 -15.69
N SER A 160 1.62 13.95 -15.08
CA SER A 160 2.91 14.46 -15.57
C SER A 160 4.06 13.58 -15.08
N PRO A 161 4.14 12.32 -15.57
CA PRO A 161 5.04 11.31 -15.01
C PRO A 161 6.52 11.71 -15.07
N SER A 162 6.98 12.30 -16.17
CA SER A 162 8.39 12.73 -16.31
C SER A 162 8.72 13.90 -15.38
N LYS A 163 7.82 14.87 -15.20
CA LYS A 163 8.04 16.01 -14.29
C LYS A 163 8.01 15.60 -12.82
N LYS A 164 7.28 14.54 -12.49
CA LYS A 164 7.11 14.01 -11.13
C LYS A 164 7.95 12.75 -10.87
N TYR A 165 8.92 12.44 -11.74
CA TYR A 165 9.69 11.20 -11.68
C TYR A 165 10.33 10.96 -10.31
N VAL A 166 10.95 11.99 -9.72
CA VAL A 166 11.58 11.92 -8.40
C VAL A 166 10.55 11.63 -7.31
N ASP A 167 9.36 12.23 -7.37
CA ASP A 167 8.28 11.99 -6.41
C ASP A 167 7.74 10.56 -6.54
N LEU A 168 7.51 10.10 -7.77
CA LEU A 168 7.10 8.71 -8.07
C LEU A 168 8.12 7.70 -7.52
N GLN A 169 9.41 7.94 -7.76
CA GLN A 169 10.50 7.10 -7.25
C GLN A 169 10.54 7.11 -5.72
N THR A 170 10.36 8.29 -5.12
CA THR A 170 10.37 8.46 -3.66
C THR A 170 9.22 7.70 -3.01
N MET A 171 8.00 7.84 -3.53
CA MET A 171 6.81 7.15 -2.99
C MET A 171 6.88 5.63 -3.15
N LEU A 172 7.36 5.13 -4.29
CA LEU A 172 7.59 3.70 -4.47
C LEU A 172 8.70 3.17 -3.54
N SER A 173 9.75 3.96 -3.29
CA SER A 173 10.79 3.59 -2.34
C SER A 173 10.27 3.58 -0.90
N ALA A 174 9.48 4.59 -0.53
CA ALA A 174 8.82 4.69 0.77
C ALA A 174 7.91 3.48 1.05
N ALA A 175 7.16 3.00 0.05
CA ALA A 175 6.34 1.79 0.16
C ALA A 175 7.14 0.55 0.59
N MET A 176 8.40 0.40 0.15
CA MET A 176 9.27 -0.69 0.62
C MET A 176 9.80 -0.44 2.03
N THR A 177 10.20 0.80 2.33
CA THR A 177 10.64 1.20 3.68
C THR A 177 9.56 0.97 4.72
N ASN A 178 8.31 1.34 4.44
CA ASN A 178 7.18 1.15 5.36
C ASN A 178 6.98 -0.34 5.71
N GLN A 179 7.20 -1.25 4.77
CA GLN A 179 7.12 -2.69 5.01
C GLN A 179 8.27 -3.20 5.88
N ALA A 180 9.49 -2.69 5.65
CA ALA A 180 10.64 -3.00 6.47
C ALA A 180 10.42 -2.52 7.91
N THR A 181 10.00 -1.26 8.09
CA THR A 181 9.69 -0.66 9.39
C THR A 181 8.63 -1.46 10.17
N CYS A 182 7.58 -1.94 9.48
CA CYS A 182 6.58 -2.82 10.09
C CYS A 182 7.21 -4.11 10.64
N LEU A 183 8.14 -4.74 9.90
CA LEU A 183 8.83 -5.94 10.36
C LEU A 183 9.82 -5.65 11.50
N ASP A 184 10.52 -4.53 11.43
CA ASP A 184 11.49 -4.08 12.44
C ASP A 184 10.80 -3.79 13.78
N GLY A 185 9.52 -3.39 13.77
CA GLY A 185 8.72 -3.19 14.98
C GLY A 185 8.62 -4.43 15.89
N PHE A 186 8.86 -5.63 15.35
CA PHE A 186 8.85 -6.89 16.12
C PHE A 186 10.23 -7.35 16.58
N GLU A 187 11.29 -6.62 16.28
CA GLU A 187 12.66 -7.00 16.62
C GLU A 187 12.82 -7.23 18.13
N GLY A 188 13.42 -8.37 18.52
CA GLY A 188 13.63 -8.73 19.92
C GLY A 188 12.37 -9.21 20.65
N SER A 189 11.20 -9.25 20.00
CA SER A 189 9.97 -9.74 20.62
C SER A 189 9.89 -11.26 20.68
N LYS A 190 9.22 -11.80 21.71
CA LYS A 190 9.04 -13.25 21.93
C LYS A 190 8.38 -13.95 20.75
N ASN A 191 7.40 -13.30 20.13
CA ASN A 191 6.65 -13.85 19.02
C ASN A 191 7.14 -13.37 17.64
N GLN A 192 8.29 -12.67 17.55
CA GLN A 192 8.84 -12.12 16.30
C GLN A 192 8.73 -13.12 15.14
N VAL A 193 9.31 -14.31 15.28
CA VAL A 193 9.31 -15.33 14.21
C VAL A 193 7.90 -15.79 13.84
N LYS A 194 6.99 -15.90 14.82
CA LYS A 194 5.60 -16.32 14.60
C LYS A 194 4.82 -15.24 13.87
N ILE A 195 4.88 -14.00 14.33
CA ILE A 195 4.21 -12.85 13.73
C ILE A 195 4.76 -12.60 12.32
N SER A 196 6.08 -12.52 12.16
CA SER A 196 6.70 -12.32 10.85
C SER A 196 6.26 -13.38 9.84
N ARG A 197 6.05 -14.64 10.24
CA ARG A 197 5.58 -15.69 9.32
C ARG A 197 4.22 -15.38 8.70
N HIS A 198 3.33 -14.69 9.41
CA HIS A 198 2.01 -14.35 8.90
C HIS A 198 2.06 -13.31 7.77
N PHE A 199 3.02 -12.39 7.78
CA PHE A 199 3.13 -11.36 6.75
C PHE A 199 4.26 -11.58 5.76
N ARG A 200 5.30 -12.34 6.11
CA ARG A 200 6.56 -12.44 5.34
C ARG A 200 6.33 -12.80 3.88
N LYS A 201 5.41 -13.73 3.57
CA LYS A 201 5.11 -14.08 2.17
C LYS A 201 4.46 -12.91 1.42
N ALA A 202 3.46 -12.28 2.04
CA ALA A 202 2.74 -11.16 1.46
C ALA A 202 3.67 -9.94 1.26
N LEU A 203 4.38 -9.52 2.29
CA LEU A 203 5.35 -8.42 2.24
C LEU A 203 6.45 -8.66 1.21
N LYS A 204 6.99 -9.89 1.13
CA LYS A 204 7.95 -10.23 0.09
C LYS A 204 7.35 -10.08 -1.30
N GLY A 205 6.09 -10.47 -1.50
CA GLY A 205 5.36 -10.25 -2.76
C GLY A 205 5.27 -8.77 -3.09
N ILE A 206 4.81 -7.95 -2.14
CA ILE A 206 4.64 -6.51 -2.33
C ILE A 206 5.98 -5.82 -2.60
N THR A 207 7.02 -6.07 -1.80
CA THR A 207 8.37 -5.51 -2.01
C THR A 207 8.90 -5.85 -3.41
N ARG A 208 8.71 -7.10 -3.86
CA ARG A 208 9.14 -7.53 -5.20
C ARG A 208 8.36 -6.82 -6.30
N GLN A 209 7.05 -6.66 -6.12
CA GLN A 209 6.19 -5.97 -7.07
C GLN A 209 6.55 -4.48 -7.17
N VAL A 210 6.72 -3.79 -6.03
CA VAL A 210 7.18 -2.40 -5.97
C VAL A 210 8.56 -2.24 -6.61
N SER A 211 9.50 -3.16 -6.35
CA SER A 211 10.81 -3.18 -7.00
C SER A 211 10.72 -3.30 -8.52
N ASN A 212 9.78 -4.09 -9.03
CA ASN A 212 9.53 -4.17 -10.47
C ASN A 212 8.87 -2.90 -11.01
N SER A 213 7.93 -2.28 -10.29
CA SER A 213 7.34 -0.98 -10.67
C SER A 213 8.38 0.13 -10.73
N LEU A 214 9.38 0.14 -9.85
CA LEU A 214 10.54 1.05 -9.93
C LEU A 214 11.39 0.82 -11.19
N ALA A 215 11.61 -0.45 -11.55
CA ALA A 215 12.36 -0.78 -12.77
C ALA A 215 11.61 -0.34 -14.04
N LEU A 216 10.28 -0.46 -14.05
CA LEU A 216 9.43 0.08 -15.11
C LEU A 216 9.45 1.62 -15.14
N LEU A 217 9.32 2.26 -13.97
CA LEU A 217 9.39 3.72 -13.83
C LEU A 217 10.68 4.29 -14.42
N LYS A 218 11.83 3.63 -14.19
CA LYS A 218 13.13 4.06 -14.74
C LYS A 218 13.11 4.25 -16.26
N LYS A 219 12.24 3.54 -16.99
CA LYS A 219 12.11 3.68 -18.44
C LYS A 219 11.39 4.96 -18.87
N ILE A 220 10.66 5.64 -17.98
CA ILE A 220 9.99 6.93 -18.25
C ILE A 220 11.00 8.08 -18.42
N ASN A 221 12.12 8.06 -17.69
CA ASN A 221 13.13 9.13 -17.75
C ASN A 221 14.17 8.94 -18.87
N GLY A 222 14.00 7.90 -19.70
CA GLY A 222 15.04 7.38 -20.58
C GLY A 222 16.24 6.82 -19.81
N THR A 223 17.22 6.27 -20.52
CA THR A 223 18.54 5.86 -19.99
C THR A 223 19.40 7.05 -19.55
N SER A 224 18.79 8.12 -19.05
CA SER A 224 19.49 9.04 -18.16
C SER A 224 19.78 8.25 -16.89
N SER A 225 20.93 7.60 -16.88
CA SER A 225 21.62 7.27 -15.66
C SER A 225 21.90 8.61 -14.98
N GLU A 226 20.91 9.16 -14.29
CA GLU A 226 21.19 9.98 -13.12
C GLU A 226 21.91 9.04 -12.18
N THR A 227 23.23 8.98 -12.35
CA THR A 227 24.14 8.63 -11.29
C THR A 227 23.67 9.47 -10.12
N PHE A 228 22.98 8.84 -9.17
CA PHE A 228 22.93 9.32 -7.80
C PHE A 228 24.38 9.38 -7.38
N THR A 229 25.03 10.50 -7.66
CA THR A 229 26.31 10.78 -7.09
C THR A 229 26.01 10.93 -5.62
N ASN A 230 26.36 9.92 -4.83
CA ASN A 230 26.44 10.03 -3.37
C ASN A 230 27.44 11.12 -2.93
N ARG A 231 28.03 11.87 -3.87
CA ARG A 231 28.59 13.19 -3.64
C ARG A 231 27.45 14.15 -3.32
N VAL A 232 27.17 14.27 -2.03
CA VAL A 232 26.74 15.56 -1.48
C VAL A 232 27.77 16.56 -1.99
N ASP A 233 27.37 17.41 -2.92
CA ASP A 233 28.21 18.52 -3.38
C ASP A 233 28.37 19.48 -2.21
N THR A 234 29.41 19.26 -1.43
CA THR A 234 29.76 20.07 -0.25
C THR A 234 30.12 21.50 -0.62
N SER A 235 30.27 21.83 -1.91
CA SER A 235 30.44 23.22 -2.36
C SER A 235 29.14 24.02 -2.25
N SER A 236 27.98 23.35 -2.32
CA SER A 236 26.67 23.98 -2.18
C SER A 236 26.13 23.79 -0.76
N ARG A 237 26.00 24.89 -0.01
CA ARG A 237 25.45 24.90 1.37
C ARG A 237 24.01 24.34 1.47
N PHE A 238 23.29 24.26 0.35
CA PHE A 238 21.90 23.77 0.30
C PHE A 238 21.64 22.89 -0.94
N PRO A 239 20.90 21.77 -0.79
CA PRO A 239 20.48 20.93 -1.91
C PRO A 239 19.71 21.69 -3.00
N LYS A 240 19.83 21.26 -4.26
CA LYS A 240 19.15 21.87 -5.42
C LYS A 240 17.62 21.98 -5.26
N TRP A 241 16.99 21.05 -4.54
CA TRP A 241 15.54 21.04 -4.29
C TRP A 241 15.07 22.11 -3.29
N VAL A 242 15.98 22.69 -2.48
CA VAL A 242 15.65 23.81 -1.59
C VAL A 242 15.61 25.09 -2.42
N LYS A 243 14.43 25.73 -2.53
CA LYS A 243 14.24 26.96 -3.32
C LYS A 243 15.04 28.13 -2.75
N ARG A 244 15.42 29.11 -3.58
CA ARG A 244 16.18 30.30 -3.13
C ARG A 244 15.52 31.05 -1.96
N GLY A 245 14.20 31.22 -2.00
CA GLY A 245 13.44 31.85 -0.90
C GLY A 245 13.54 31.06 0.40
N ASP A 246 13.47 29.73 0.32
CA ASP A 246 13.58 28.84 1.47
C ASP A 246 15.00 28.86 2.05
N ARG A 247 16.03 28.91 1.19
CA ARG A 247 17.43 29.08 1.65
C ARG A 247 17.61 30.39 2.40
N LYS A 248 17.07 31.50 1.88
CA LYS A 248 17.12 32.81 2.54
C LYS A 248 16.46 32.74 3.92
N LEU A 249 15.29 32.10 4.01
CA LEU A 249 14.56 31.90 5.27
C LEU A 249 15.33 31.04 6.29
N LEU A 250 16.02 29.98 5.84
CA LEU A 250 16.85 29.15 6.72
C LEU A 250 18.13 29.85 7.19
N GLN A 251 18.55 30.91 6.50
CA GLN A 251 19.74 31.70 6.82
C GLN A 251 19.42 32.95 7.64
N THR A 252 18.16 33.39 7.71
CA THR A 252 17.75 34.54 8.51
C THR A 252 17.76 34.19 10.00
N THR A 253 18.36 35.06 10.82
CA THR A 253 18.31 34.96 12.27
C THR A 253 16.90 35.22 12.78
N THR A 254 16.43 34.42 13.75
CA THR A 254 15.09 34.51 14.39
C THR A 254 14.80 35.91 14.98
N THR A 255 15.84 36.72 15.20
CA THR A 255 15.80 38.08 15.75
C THR A 255 15.41 39.16 14.74
N ASN A 256 15.34 38.85 13.45
CA ASN A 256 14.95 39.85 12.46
C ASN A 256 13.42 39.89 12.37
N GLU A 257 12.82 41.06 12.61
CA GLU A 257 11.38 41.40 12.52
C GLU A 257 10.72 41.10 11.16
N THR A 258 11.43 40.45 10.25
CA THR A 258 11.00 40.13 8.87
C THR A 258 10.43 38.73 8.72
N THR A 259 10.60 37.84 9.69
CA THR A 259 10.00 36.49 9.61
C THR A 259 8.58 36.53 10.14
N LYS A 260 7.60 36.54 9.22
CA LYS A 260 6.18 36.44 9.58
C LYS A 260 5.87 35.02 10.05
N TYR A 261 5.51 34.88 11.32
CA TYR A 261 5.01 33.65 11.91
C TYR A 261 3.48 33.63 11.86
N ASP A 262 2.89 32.47 11.61
CA ASP A 262 1.43 32.30 11.60
C ASP A 262 0.90 31.97 13.01
N LEU A 263 1.67 31.21 13.79
CA LEU A 263 1.37 30.90 15.20
C LEU A 263 2.63 30.93 16.06
N ILE A 264 2.46 31.30 17.32
CA ILE A 264 3.49 31.28 18.35
C ILE A 264 3.11 30.27 19.43
N VAL A 265 4.05 29.40 19.80
CA VAL A 265 3.95 28.47 20.93
C VAL A 265 4.87 28.96 22.03
N ALA A 266 4.33 29.14 23.24
CA ALA A 266 5.09 29.55 24.42
C ALA A 266 4.50 28.94 25.70
N GLN A 267 5.31 28.19 26.46
CA GLN A 267 4.87 27.53 27.70
C GLN A 267 4.46 28.51 28.81
N ASP A 268 4.95 29.75 28.75
CA ASP A 268 4.62 30.84 29.69
C ASP A 268 3.25 31.50 29.40
N GLY A 269 2.55 31.07 28.35
CA GLY A 269 1.28 31.65 27.93
C GLY A 269 1.39 32.94 27.11
N SER A 270 2.61 33.39 26.78
CA SER A 270 2.84 34.60 25.95
C SER A 270 2.59 34.39 24.45
N GLY A 271 2.30 33.15 24.02
CA GLY A 271 2.03 32.76 22.64
C GLY A 271 0.54 32.49 22.38
N ASN A 272 0.22 32.04 21.17
CA ASN A 272 -1.14 31.59 20.82
C ASN A 272 -1.52 30.26 21.49
N TYR A 273 -0.54 29.37 21.67
CA TYR A 273 -0.72 28.05 22.29
C TYR A 273 0.41 27.78 23.29
N THR A 274 0.14 26.91 24.26
CA THR A 274 1.17 26.48 25.23
C THR A 274 1.87 25.21 24.79
N THR A 275 1.23 24.41 23.95
CA THR A 275 1.74 23.14 23.43
C THR A 275 1.95 23.17 21.92
N ILE A 276 2.86 22.33 21.44
CA ILE A 276 3.16 22.24 20.00
C ILE A 276 2.04 21.50 19.27
N ASN A 277 1.47 20.47 19.90
CA ASN A 277 0.35 19.70 19.31
C ASN A 277 -0.88 20.57 19.05
N GLU A 278 -1.24 21.50 19.94
CA GLU A 278 -2.34 22.44 19.70
C GLU A 278 -2.08 23.32 18.48
N ALA A 279 -0.87 23.85 18.33
CA ALA A 279 -0.51 24.67 17.17
C ALA A 279 -0.55 23.87 15.86
N VAL A 280 -0.08 22.62 15.86
CA VAL A 280 -0.17 21.72 14.70
C VAL A 280 -1.63 21.43 14.36
N ASN A 281 -2.47 21.20 15.37
CA ASN A 281 -3.90 20.95 15.19
C ASN A 281 -4.63 22.18 14.62
N ALA A 282 -4.24 23.38 15.03
CA ALA A 282 -4.80 24.65 14.55
C ALA A 282 -4.40 24.99 13.10
N ALA A 283 -3.25 24.50 12.62
CA ALA A 283 -2.80 24.78 11.26
C ALA A 283 -3.80 24.28 10.20
N PRO A 284 -3.95 24.96 9.05
CA PRO A 284 -4.89 24.55 8.01
C PRO A 284 -4.52 23.18 7.40
N ASN A 285 -5.54 22.38 7.08
CA ASN A 285 -5.35 21.15 6.30
C ASN A 285 -5.15 21.49 4.82
N ALA A 286 -4.36 20.70 4.11
CA ALA A 286 -4.09 20.82 2.68
C ALA A 286 -3.62 22.23 2.24
N SER A 287 -2.90 22.94 3.11
CA SER A 287 -2.38 24.27 2.80
C SER A 287 -1.52 24.25 1.54
N THR A 288 -1.75 25.20 0.63
CA THR A 288 -0.93 25.41 -0.57
C THR A 288 0.27 26.32 -0.31
N THR A 289 0.21 27.09 0.78
CA THR A 289 1.27 27.99 1.24
C THR A 289 1.92 27.44 2.51
N ARG A 290 3.13 27.92 2.80
CA ARG A 290 3.83 27.57 4.02
C ARG A 290 3.11 28.15 5.24
N PHE A 291 2.98 27.33 6.27
CA PHE A 291 2.43 27.72 7.57
C PHE A 291 3.53 27.57 8.64
N VAL A 292 3.94 28.68 9.23
CA VAL A 292 5.11 28.78 10.10
C VAL A 292 4.67 28.87 11.56
N ILE A 293 5.03 27.86 12.35
CA ILE A 293 4.82 27.82 13.79
C ILE A 293 6.16 28.13 14.46
N TYR A 294 6.20 29.24 15.19
CA TYR A 294 7.34 29.65 15.99
C TYR A 294 7.21 29.11 17.41
N ILE A 295 8.22 28.42 17.89
CA ILE A 295 8.25 27.72 19.17
C ILE A 295 9.33 28.38 20.03
N LYS A 296 8.90 29.20 21.00
CA LYS A 296 9.80 29.90 21.91
C LYS A 296 10.63 28.92 22.73
N ALA A 297 11.75 29.40 23.27
CA ALA A 297 12.64 28.66 24.13
C ALA A 297 11.87 27.98 25.28
N GLY A 298 12.22 26.74 25.55
CA GLY A 298 11.47 25.90 26.47
C GLY A 298 11.78 24.41 26.27
N ALA A 299 11.39 23.62 27.26
CA ALA A 299 11.47 22.17 27.21
C ALA A 299 10.05 21.60 27.09
N TYR A 300 9.68 21.24 25.87
CA TYR A 300 8.38 20.69 25.50
C TYR A 300 8.44 19.17 25.60
N TYR A 301 7.78 18.59 26.61
CA TYR A 301 7.67 17.15 26.78
C TYR A 301 6.44 16.62 26.04
N GLU A 302 6.55 16.47 24.73
CA GLU A 302 5.46 16.13 23.83
C GLU A 302 5.94 15.19 22.71
N TYR A 303 5.01 14.41 22.15
CA TYR A 303 5.21 13.70 20.89
C TYR A 303 4.35 14.40 19.85
N VAL A 304 4.99 15.04 18.89
CA VAL A 304 4.34 15.87 17.86
C VAL A 304 4.17 15.03 16.60
N GLU A 305 2.91 14.74 16.24
CA GLU A 305 2.57 13.97 15.05
C GLU A 305 1.98 14.88 13.97
N VAL A 306 2.70 15.03 12.86
CA VAL A 306 2.27 15.82 11.71
C VAL A 306 1.56 14.92 10.70
N ILE A 307 0.27 14.68 10.94
CA ILE A 307 -0.56 13.86 10.05
C ILE A 307 -0.53 14.36 8.59
N ASN A 308 -0.60 13.43 7.63
CA ASN A 308 -0.45 13.69 6.19
C ASN A 308 -1.31 14.82 5.59
N LYS A 309 -2.43 15.17 6.23
CA LYS A 309 -3.29 16.29 5.80
C LYS A 309 -2.68 17.67 6.12
N LYS A 310 -1.74 17.78 7.05
CA LYS A 310 -1.05 19.01 7.45
C LYS A 310 0.16 19.25 6.54
N ARG A 311 -0.09 19.76 5.33
CA ARG A 311 0.94 20.02 4.33
C ARG A 311 1.58 21.41 4.54
N ASN A 312 2.83 21.56 4.12
CA ASN A 312 3.57 22.82 4.12
C ASN A 312 3.78 23.47 5.50
N LEU A 313 3.89 22.66 6.57
CA LEU A 313 4.27 23.14 7.89
C LEU A 313 5.76 23.43 8.01
N MET A 314 6.12 24.46 8.77
CA MET A 314 7.49 24.78 9.17
C MET A 314 7.53 25.10 10.66
N PHE A 315 8.43 24.45 11.39
CA PHE A 315 8.74 24.78 12.77
C PHE A 315 9.98 25.66 12.83
N VAL A 316 9.91 26.74 13.61
CA VAL A 316 11.03 27.65 13.90
C VAL A 316 11.22 27.72 15.40
N GLY A 317 12.43 27.47 15.89
CA GLY A 317 12.77 27.61 17.30
C GLY A 317 13.68 28.81 17.57
N ASP A 318 13.89 29.13 18.85
CA ASP A 318 14.84 30.16 19.31
C ASP A 318 16.31 29.79 19.13
N GLY A 319 16.57 28.55 18.70
CA GLY A 319 17.87 28.06 18.34
C GLY A 319 18.22 26.74 19.01
N ILE A 320 19.35 26.18 18.59
CA ILE A 320 19.91 24.95 19.14
C ILE A 320 20.12 25.10 20.66
N GLY A 321 19.67 24.11 21.43
CA GLY A 321 19.77 24.10 22.89
C GLY A 321 18.76 24.98 23.64
N LYS A 322 17.99 25.83 22.95
CA LYS A 322 16.98 26.71 23.57
C LYS A 322 15.57 26.15 23.45
N THR A 323 15.18 25.76 22.24
CA THR A 323 13.89 25.09 22.00
C THR A 323 14.13 23.59 21.92
N LEU A 324 13.63 22.85 22.90
CA LEU A 324 13.86 21.41 23.02
C LEU A 324 12.52 20.67 23.04
N ILE A 325 12.32 19.77 22.06
CA ILE A 325 11.20 18.82 22.07
C ILE A 325 11.73 17.48 22.59
N LYS A 326 11.22 17.06 23.74
CA LYS A 326 11.74 15.94 24.53
C LYS A 326 10.69 14.84 24.68
N GLY A 327 11.18 13.61 24.82
CA GLY A 327 10.39 12.43 25.07
C GLY A 327 11.24 11.37 25.78
N ASN A 328 10.57 10.37 26.34
CA ASN A 328 11.10 9.24 27.09
C ASN A 328 10.66 7.87 26.52
N ARG A 329 9.97 7.81 25.37
CA ARG A 329 9.54 6.57 24.73
C ARG A 329 10.75 5.78 24.23
N ASN A 330 10.83 4.51 24.61
CA ASN A 330 11.91 3.61 24.22
C ASN A 330 11.41 2.15 24.18
N VAL A 331 12.22 1.28 23.57
CA VAL A 331 11.87 -0.14 23.35
C VAL A 331 11.80 -0.94 24.64
N VAL A 332 12.63 -0.63 25.62
CA VAL A 332 12.63 -1.32 26.93
C VAL A 332 11.29 -1.12 27.64
N ASP A 333 10.70 0.07 27.53
CA ASP A 333 9.36 0.40 28.06
C ASP A 333 8.21 -0.05 27.14
N GLY A 334 8.50 -0.91 26.16
CA GLY A 334 7.53 -1.52 25.26
C GLY A 334 7.05 -0.61 24.13
N TRP A 335 7.74 0.49 23.81
CA TRP A 335 7.46 1.29 22.61
C TRP A 335 8.20 0.74 21.39
N THR A 336 7.73 1.05 20.20
CA THR A 336 8.45 0.73 18.97
C THR A 336 9.42 1.85 18.61
N THR A 337 10.46 1.53 17.83
CA THR A 337 11.35 2.54 17.24
C THR A 337 10.58 3.56 16.39
N PHE A 338 9.51 3.11 15.71
CA PHE A 338 8.63 3.99 14.94
C PHE A 338 7.93 5.05 15.82
N ARG A 339 7.53 4.68 17.05
CA ARG A 339 6.81 5.57 17.98
C ARG A 339 7.69 6.31 18.99
N SER A 340 8.99 6.11 18.99
CA SER A 340 9.91 6.80 19.91
C SER A 340 10.30 8.20 19.47
N ALA A 341 10.08 8.55 18.20
CA ALA A 341 10.37 9.89 17.69
C ALA A 341 9.52 10.97 18.39
N THR A 342 10.16 12.06 18.83
CA THR A 342 9.46 13.22 19.44
C THR A 342 8.77 14.09 18.40
N VAL A 343 9.22 14.04 17.14
CA VAL A 343 8.57 14.68 16.00
C VAL A 343 8.46 13.65 14.88
N SER A 344 7.24 13.34 14.46
CA SER A 344 6.95 12.36 13.40
C SER A 344 5.95 12.92 12.37
N LYS A 345 5.80 12.21 11.26
CA LYS A 345 4.91 12.51 10.15
C LYS A 345 4.04 11.29 9.82
#